data_AF-A0A6V8CR02-F1
#
_entry.id   AF-A0A6V8CR02-F1
#
_cell.length_a   1.000
_cell.length_b   1.000
_cell.length_c   1.000
_cell.angle_alpha   90.00
_cell.angle_beta   90.00
_cell.angle_gamma   90.00
#
_symmetry.space_group_name_H-M   'P 1'
#
loop_
_entity.id
_entity.type
_entity.pdbx_description
1 polymer ?
#
loop_
_entity_poly.entity_id
_entity_poly.type
_entity_poly.pdbx_seq_one_letter_code
_entity_poly.pdbx_strand_id
1 'polypeptide(L)'
;MSELQERDGLRLVVLSRGARLYSTRRLVEEARKRGLDVNVLDPMSFSLFVDDNGIDVMHEGRPAAFDAVIPRIGHSITRHGVAVLRHLEQMGIWTANTGQGILQSRDKLHASQLLARNKIPVPRTVYVRDTADIEHAIEAVGGLPVVVKVTEGTQGQGVFLRHTYHETRNLVQGLLHTKKAILIQEYIAESHGTDIRALVVGDRVVACMRRRARGREFRSNFHLNGTVEPVNLDPAFEEVACRAARVLGLRVAGVDLLESVDGPLVLEVNSSPGLEGIEKASGINVAGEIVDFVINDAVFTEVELDKLLRTVPGEGVLSIQLLHHPNLIGHSIDEIFANSGQPSVYALSRGERMMWNPELSVQLRYDDVLICYGELDSLRATLRKAVLMSPPIVTDSPSGEETNA
;
A
#
# COMPACT_ATOMS: atom_id res chain seq x y z
N MET A 1 -12.15 -11.48 -39.90
CA MET A 1 -12.81 -10.16 -39.97
C MET A 1 -14.27 -10.34 -39.60
N SER A 2 -14.55 -10.41 -38.30
CA SER A 2 -15.91 -10.42 -37.76
C SER A 2 -16.17 -9.07 -37.12
N GLU A 3 -17.36 -8.56 -37.38
CA GLU A 3 -17.89 -7.25 -37.03
C GLU A 3 -17.48 -6.80 -35.61
N LEU A 4 -16.55 -5.83 -35.56
CA LEU A 4 -16.43 -4.91 -34.43
C LEU A 4 -17.67 -4.02 -34.49
N GLN A 5 -18.78 -4.49 -33.91
CA GLN A 5 -19.84 -3.59 -33.47
C GLN A 5 -19.18 -2.51 -32.62
N GLU A 6 -19.41 -1.24 -32.95
CA GLU A 6 -19.15 -0.12 -32.05
C GLU A 6 -19.83 -0.44 -30.71
N ARG A 7 -19.02 -0.79 -29.70
CA ARG A 7 -19.48 -1.19 -28.37
C ARG A 7 -19.30 0.00 -27.44
N ASP A 8 -20.36 0.79 -27.31
CA ASP A 8 -20.37 2.12 -26.66
C ASP A 8 -20.32 2.12 -25.12
N GLY A 9 -19.94 1.03 -24.45
CA GLY A 9 -19.97 0.95 -22.98
C GLY A 9 -18.89 0.08 -22.36
N LEU A 10 -18.25 0.59 -21.31
CA LEU A 10 -17.30 -0.13 -20.45
C LEU A 10 -17.97 -1.36 -19.81
N ARG A 11 -17.42 -2.56 -20.05
CA ARG A 11 -17.89 -3.81 -19.43
C ARG A 11 -17.21 -4.00 -18.07
N LEU A 12 -18.00 -3.90 -17.02
CA LEU A 12 -17.54 -3.95 -15.63
C LEU A 12 -17.91 -5.28 -14.97
N VAL A 13 -16.96 -5.90 -14.29
CA VAL A 13 -17.21 -7.05 -13.42
C VAL A 13 -17.02 -6.66 -11.97
N VAL A 14 -18.01 -6.94 -11.13
CA VAL A 14 -17.84 -6.95 -9.68
C VAL A 14 -17.51 -8.39 -9.25
N LEU A 15 -16.24 -8.65 -8.97
CA LEU A 15 -15.75 -9.99 -8.65
C LEU A 15 -16.09 -10.34 -7.19
N SER A 16 -17.21 -11.04 -6.96
CA SER A 16 -17.77 -11.26 -5.63
C SER A 16 -18.55 -12.56 -5.50
N ARG A 17 -18.43 -13.22 -4.35
CA ARG A 17 -19.30 -14.36 -3.95
C ARG A 17 -20.66 -13.94 -3.40
N GLY A 18 -20.85 -12.65 -3.15
CA GLY A 18 -21.99 -12.12 -2.39
C GLY A 18 -22.78 -11.10 -3.19
N ALA A 19 -23.47 -11.52 -4.25
CA ALA A 19 -24.25 -10.64 -5.12
C ALA A 19 -25.36 -9.86 -4.37
N ARG A 20 -25.88 -10.42 -3.27
CA ARG A 20 -26.96 -9.80 -2.46
C ARG A 20 -26.44 -8.89 -1.35
N LEU A 21 -25.14 -8.86 -1.10
CA LEU A 21 -24.56 -7.98 -0.08
C LEU A 21 -24.78 -6.51 -0.47
N TYR A 22 -25.06 -5.66 0.51
CA TYR A 22 -25.34 -4.23 0.31
C TYR A 22 -24.29 -3.58 -0.60
N SER A 23 -23.01 -3.75 -0.29
CA SER A 23 -21.91 -3.15 -1.05
C SER A 23 -21.87 -3.58 -2.52
N THR A 24 -22.07 -4.88 -2.78
CA THR A 24 -22.07 -5.42 -4.15
C THR A 24 -23.27 -4.91 -4.94
N ARG A 25 -24.46 -4.92 -4.32
CA ARG A 25 -25.67 -4.37 -4.94
C ARG A 25 -25.53 -2.89 -5.29
N ARG A 26 -25.03 -2.07 -4.36
CA ARG A 26 -24.86 -0.63 -4.58
C ARG A 26 -23.91 -0.34 -5.74
N LEU A 27 -22.80 -1.06 -5.85
CA LEU A 27 -21.88 -0.93 -7.00
C LEU A 27 -22.58 -1.25 -8.33
N VAL A 28 -23.37 -2.34 -8.38
CA VAL A 28 -24.14 -2.72 -9.58
C VAL A 28 -25.21 -1.67 -9.91
N GLU A 29 -25.94 -1.19 -8.90
CA GLU A 29 -26.98 -0.17 -9.07
C GLU A 29 -26.38 1.14 -9.62
N GLU A 30 -25.27 1.61 -9.06
CA GLU A 30 -24.61 2.85 -9.48
C GLU A 30 -23.91 2.73 -10.84
N ALA A 31 -23.37 1.55 -11.19
CA ALA A 31 -22.83 1.25 -12.52
C ALA A 31 -23.92 1.27 -13.59
N ARG A 32 -25.07 0.64 -13.34
CA ARG A 32 -26.21 0.67 -14.28
C ARG A 32 -26.76 2.07 -14.50
N LYS A 33 -26.83 2.89 -13.45
CA LYS A 33 -27.25 4.30 -13.56
C LYS A 33 -26.35 5.14 -14.48
N ARG A 34 -25.07 4.76 -14.57
CA ARG A 34 -24.06 5.39 -15.44
C ARG A 34 -23.93 4.73 -16.81
N GLY A 35 -24.78 3.75 -17.12
CA GLY A 35 -24.82 3.09 -18.43
C GLY A 35 -23.80 1.98 -18.65
N LEU A 36 -23.15 1.48 -17.60
CA LEU A 36 -22.17 0.40 -17.72
C LEU A 36 -22.86 -0.96 -17.86
N ASP A 37 -22.31 -1.83 -18.72
CA ASP A 37 -22.65 -3.25 -18.72
C ASP A 37 -21.94 -3.92 -17.53
N VAL A 38 -22.69 -4.15 -16.45
CA VAL A 38 -22.14 -4.65 -15.18
C VAL A 38 -22.69 -6.03 -14.81
N ASN A 39 -21.76 -6.94 -14.51
CA ASN A 39 -22.05 -8.29 -14.06
C ASN A 39 -21.36 -8.60 -12.72
N VAL A 40 -21.99 -9.45 -11.89
CA VAL A 40 -21.37 -9.98 -10.68
C VAL A 40 -20.94 -11.41 -10.95
N LEU A 41 -19.64 -11.67 -10.92
CA LEU A 41 -19.09 -13.00 -11.21
C LEU A 41 -18.41 -13.55 -9.95
N ASP A 42 -18.66 -14.83 -9.64
CA ASP A 42 -18.01 -15.51 -8.52
C ASP A 42 -16.58 -15.86 -8.93
N PRO A 43 -15.54 -15.37 -8.21
CA PRO A 43 -14.15 -15.74 -8.50
C PRO A 43 -13.90 -17.25 -8.52
N MET A 44 -14.70 -18.06 -7.82
CA MET A 44 -14.57 -19.52 -7.78
C MET A 44 -15.10 -20.22 -9.05
N SER A 45 -15.81 -19.50 -9.92
CA SER A 45 -16.43 -20.04 -11.15
C SER A 45 -15.57 -19.82 -12.40
N PHE A 46 -14.35 -19.33 -12.22
CA PHE A 46 -13.40 -19.06 -13.30
C PHE A 46 -12.49 -20.26 -13.58
N SER A 47 -12.22 -20.50 -14.86
CA SER A 47 -11.15 -21.38 -15.34
C SER A 47 -10.14 -20.56 -16.11
N LEU A 48 -8.87 -20.73 -15.78
CA LEU A 48 -7.76 -19.95 -16.34
C LEU A 48 -7.06 -20.78 -17.42
N PHE A 49 -6.88 -20.22 -18.60
CA PHE A 49 -6.17 -20.85 -19.71
C PHE A 49 -4.81 -20.16 -19.91
N VAL A 50 -3.76 -20.97 -20.05
CA VAL A 50 -2.38 -20.51 -20.29
C VAL A 50 -1.77 -21.47 -21.31
N ASP A 51 -1.27 -20.94 -22.42
CA ASP A 51 -0.49 -21.67 -23.41
C ASP A 51 0.68 -20.81 -23.94
N ASP A 52 1.43 -21.33 -24.90
CA ASP A 52 2.55 -20.62 -25.52
C ASP A 52 2.10 -19.41 -26.38
N ASN A 53 0.81 -19.35 -26.73
CA ASN A 53 0.23 -18.30 -27.58
C ASN A 53 -0.41 -17.17 -26.76
N GLY A 54 -0.66 -17.38 -25.47
CA GLY A 54 -1.16 -16.36 -24.56
C GLY A 54 -1.94 -16.92 -23.39
N ILE A 55 -2.83 -16.07 -22.87
CA ILE A 55 -3.66 -16.36 -21.70
C ILE A 55 -5.10 -15.95 -21.97
N ASP A 56 -6.04 -16.73 -21.46
CA ASP A 56 -7.47 -16.48 -21.62
C ASP A 56 -8.26 -16.95 -20.39
N VAL A 57 -9.54 -16.62 -20.32
CA VAL A 57 -10.39 -16.92 -19.18
C VAL A 57 -11.79 -17.39 -19.60
N MET A 58 -12.26 -18.44 -18.93
CA MET A 58 -13.64 -18.90 -19.01
C MET A 58 -14.38 -18.66 -17.70
N HIS A 59 -15.65 -18.31 -17.78
CA HIS A 59 -16.59 -18.28 -16.66
C HIS A 59 -17.74 -19.25 -16.96
N GLU A 60 -17.94 -20.25 -16.11
CA GLU A 60 -18.99 -21.27 -16.27
C GLU A 60 -19.00 -21.94 -17.66
N GLY A 61 -17.80 -22.24 -18.19
CA GLY A 61 -17.62 -22.95 -19.45
C GLY A 61 -17.78 -22.08 -20.71
N ARG A 62 -17.85 -20.76 -20.56
CA ARG A 62 -17.91 -19.82 -21.69
C ARG A 62 -16.75 -18.82 -21.62
N PRO A 63 -16.17 -18.39 -22.77
CA PRO A 63 -15.23 -17.29 -22.79
C PRO A 63 -15.84 -16.05 -22.13
N ALA A 64 -15.05 -15.37 -21.28
CA ALA A 64 -15.49 -14.16 -20.59
C ALA A 64 -14.57 -13.00 -20.96
N ALA A 65 -15.17 -11.87 -21.36
CA ALA A 65 -14.43 -10.68 -21.75
C ALA A 65 -15.06 -9.44 -21.10
N PHE A 66 -14.23 -8.67 -20.40
CA PHE A 66 -14.61 -7.45 -19.70
C PHE A 66 -13.40 -6.52 -19.62
N ASP A 67 -13.66 -5.24 -19.40
CA ASP A 67 -12.66 -4.17 -19.52
C ASP A 67 -12.13 -3.75 -18.14
N ALA A 68 -12.98 -3.85 -17.11
CA ALA A 68 -12.65 -3.45 -15.74
C ALA A 68 -13.21 -4.42 -14.70
N VAL A 69 -12.52 -4.54 -13.56
CA VAL A 69 -12.92 -5.40 -12.43
C VAL A 69 -12.88 -4.62 -11.12
N ILE A 70 -13.94 -4.67 -10.33
CA ILE A 70 -13.94 -4.26 -8.92
C ILE A 70 -13.86 -5.52 -8.06
N PRO A 71 -12.68 -5.85 -7.48
CA PRO A 71 -12.55 -7.05 -6.65
C PRO A 71 -13.21 -6.86 -5.29
N ARG A 72 -14.16 -7.74 -4.96
CA ARG A 72 -14.81 -7.87 -3.64
C ARG A 72 -14.48 -9.22 -3.02
N ILE A 73 -13.18 -9.55 -2.99
CA ILE A 73 -12.64 -10.84 -2.55
C ILE A 73 -12.68 -10.96 -1.02
N GLY A 74 -13.44 -11.96 -0.54
CA GLY A 74 -13.51 -12.30 0.89
C GLY A 74 -12.24 -12.99 1.39
N HIS A 75 -11.92 -12.83 2.67
CA HIS A 75 -10.71 -13.40 3.26
C HIS A 75 -10.56 -14.91 3.07
N SER A 76 -11.67 -15.66 3.17
CA SER A 76 -11.68 -17.13 3.04
C SER A 76 -11.28 -17.65 1.65
N ILE A 77 -11.30 -16.80 0.63
CA ILE A 77 -10.95 -17.15 -0.75
C ILE A 77 -9.77 -16.35 -1.27
N THR A 78 -9.02 -15.65 -0.41
CA THR A 78 -7.95 -14.72 -0.82
C THR A 78 -6.99 -15.37 -1.82
N ARG A 79 -6.49 -16.58 -1.53
CA ARG A 79 -5.53 -17.28 -2.40
C ARG A 79 -6.06 -17.49 -3.82
N HIS A 80 -7.28 -18.01 -3.95
CA HIS A 80 -7.87 -18.30 -5.25
C HIS A 80 -8.37 -17.04 -5.95
N GLY A 81 -9.08 -16.16 -5.24
CA GLY A 81 -9.58 -14.90 -5.79
C GLY A 81 -8.45 -13.99 -6.30
N VAL A 82 -7.33 -13.93 -5.59
CA VAL A 82 -6.15 -13.19 -6.05
C VAL A 82 -5.48 -13.87 -7.25
N ALA A 83 -5.46 -15.20 -7.33
CA ALA A 83 -4.92 -15.91 -8.49
C ALA A 83 -5.73 -15.58 -9.76
N VAL A 84 -7.06 -15.59 -9.67
CA VAL A 84 -7.95 -15.16 -10.76
C VAL A 84 -7.69 -13.69 -11.10
N LEU A 85 -7.68 -12.81 -10.10
CA LEU A 85 -7.47 -11.37 -10.33
C LEU A 85 -6.12 -11.08 -11.03
N ARG A 86 -5.04 -11.74 -10.60
CA ARG A 86 -3.71 -11.61 -11.23
C ARG A 86 -3.71 -12.10 -12.67
N HIS A 87 -4.46 -13.16 -12.98
CA HIS A 87 -4.60 -13.64 -14.35
C HIS A 87 -5.29 -12.58 -15.23
N LEU A 88 -6.36 -11.97 -14.72
CA LEU A 88 -7.06 -10.87 -15.40
C LEU A 88 -6.14 -9.66 -15.63
N GLU A 89 -5.30 -9.32 -14.64
CA GLU A 89 -4.29 -8.26 -14.79
C GLU A 89 -3.28 -8.58 -15.89
N GLN A 90 -2.82 -9.83 -16.00
CA GLN A 90 -1.91 -10.23 -17.10
C GLN A 90 -2.59 -10.13 -18.47
N MET A 91 -3.92 -10.29 -18.53
CA MET A 91 -4.71 -10.09 -19.76
C MET A 91 -4.88 -8.60 -20.12
N GLY A 92 -4.33 -7.68 -19.33
CA GLY A 92 -4.47 -6.23 -19.52
C GLY A 92 -5.79 -5.65 -19.02
N ILE A 93 -6.57 -6.43 -18.25
CA ILE A 93 -7.85 -5.97 -17.70
C ILE A 93 -7.57 -5.07 -16.49
N TRP A 94 -8.22 -3.91 -16.44
CA TRP A 94 -8.04 -2.96 -15.35
C TRP A 94 -8.71 -3.47 -14.05
N THR A 95 -8.05 -3.31 -12.90
CA THR A 95 -8.54 -3.81 -11.60
C THR A 95 -8.58 -2.72 -10.52
N ALA A 96 -9.72 -2.44 -9.91
CA ALA A 96 -9.84 -1.36 -8.92
C ALA A 96 -8.99 -1.58 -7.66
N ASN A 97 -8.59 -2.81 -7.37
CA ASN A 97 -7.42 -3.07 -6.55
C ASN A 97 -6.60 -4.15 -7.23
N THR A 98 -5.28 -4.05 -7.12
CA THR A 98 -4.39 -5.08 -7.65
C THR A 98 -4.40 -6.32 -6.77
N GLY A 99 -4.12 -7.50 -7.34
CA GLY A 99 -3.95 -8.74 -6.58
C GLY A 99 -2.83 -8.63 -5.56
N GLN A 100 -1.74 -7.93 -5.92
CA GLN A 100 -0.63 -7.65 -5.01
C GLN A 100 -1.05 -6.76 -3.84
N GLY A 101 -1.79 -5.67 -4.11
CA GLY A 101 -2.26 -4.78 -3.06
C GLY A 101 -3.24 -5.46 -2.10
N ILE A 102 -4.11 -6.35 -2.60
CA ILE A 102 -4.96 -7.19 -1.76
C ILE A 102 -4.09 -8.04 -0.82
N LEU A 103 -3.07 -8.74 -1.31
CA LEU A 103 -2.19 -9.56 -0.46
C LEU A 103 -1.43 -8.73 0.57
N GLN A 104 -0.85 -7.61 0.15
CA GLN A 104 -0.11 -6.70 1.05
C GLN A 104 -1.00 -6.18 2.17
N SER A 105 -2.22 -5.75 1.86
CA SER A 105 -3.19 -5.24 2.84
C SER A 105 -3.67 -6.30 3.85
N ARG A 106 -3.64 -7.58 3.48
CA ARG A 106 -4.12 -8.70 4.32
C ARG A 106 -3.09 -9.15 5.34
N ASP A 107 -1.80 -9.00 5.03
CA ASP A 107 -0.71 -9.30 5.94
C ASP A 107 -0.38 -8.06 6.77
N LYS A 108 -0.80 -8.06 8.04
CA LYS A 108 -0.61 -6.93 8.96
C LYS A 108 0.86 -6.56 9.16
N LEU A 109 1.76 -7.55 9.22
CA LEU A 109 3.18 -7.29 9.41
C LEU A 109 3.76 -6.63 8.15
N HIS A 110 3.49 -7.23 7.00
CA HIS A 110 4.00 -6.71 5.73
C HIS A 110 3.42 -5.32 5.42
N ALA A 111 2.12 -5.10 5.65
CA ALA A 111 1.50 -3.79 5.52
C ALA A 111 2.20 -2.75 6.40
N SER A 112 2.38 -3.02 7.70
CA SER A 112 3.08 -2.10 8.61
C SER A 112 4.52 -1.84 8.19
N GLN A 113 5.24 -2.85 7.67
CA GLN A 113 6.60 -2.67 7.15
C GLN A 113 6.64 -1.75 5.93
N LEU A 114 5.71 -1.92 4.98
CA LEU A 114 5.60 -1.06 3.79
C LEU A 114 5.24 0.37 4.17
N LEU A 115 4.29 0.56 5.09
CA LEU A 115 3.90 1.87 5.58
C LEU A 115 5.07 2.57 6.30
N ALA A 116 5.70 1.90 7.26
CA ALA A 116 6.82 2.46 8.02
C ALA A 116 8.03 2.80 7.14
N ARG A 117 8.38 1.92 6.18
CA ARG A 117 9.45 2.17 5.21
C ARG A 117 9.20 3.45 4.38
N ASN A 118 7.95 3.77 4.09
CA ASN A 118 7.55 4.97 3.34
C ASN A 118 7.19 6.17 4.24
N LYS A 119 7.67 6.16 5.49
CA LYS A 119 7.48 7.22 6.50
C LYS A 119 6.00 7.51 6.78
N ILE A 120 5.12 6.52 6.58
CA ILE A 120 3.71 6.62 6.96
C ILE A 120 3.58 6.21 8.43
N PRO A 121 3.02 7.05 9.30
CA PRO A 121 2.96 6.76 10.74
C PRO A 121 2.11 5.52 11.04
N VAL A 122 2.65 4.62 11.84
CA VAL A 122 2.00 3.41 12.36
C VAL A 122 2.36 3.24 13.84
N PRO A 123 1.52 2.61 14.68
CA PRO A 123 1.88 2.34 16.06
C PRO A 123 3.13 1.44 16.15
N ARG A 124 4.00 1.67 17.14
CA ARG A 124 5.21 0.84 17.31
C ARG A 124 4.82 -0.63 17.47
N THR A 125 5.43 -1.49 16.67
CA THR A 125 5.03 -2.90 16.55
C THR A 125 6.25 -3.80 16.50
N VAL A 126 6.24 -4.86 17.30
CA VAL A 126 7.26 -5.90 17.35
C VAL A 126 6.65 -7.24 16.97
N TYR A 127 7.29 -7.93 16.03
CA TYR A 127 6.95 -9.31 15.67
C TYR A 127 7.65 -10.28 16.62
N VAL A 128 6.88 -11.15 17.29
CA VAL A 128 7.38 -12.08 18.31
C VAL A 128 7.20 -13.51 17.85
N ARG A 129 8.30 -14.28 17.87
CA ARG A 129 8.30 -15.73 17.61
C ARG A 129 8.80 -16.57 18.78
N ASP A 130 9.60 -15.99 19.65
CA ASP A 130 10.11 -16.65 20.85
C ASP A 130 9.52 -16.02 22.11
N THR A 131 9.26 -16.85 23.10
CA THR A 131 8.79 -16.45 24.42
C THR A 131 9.84 -15.66 25.20
N ALA A 132 11.13 -15.85 24.89
CA ALA A 132 12.23 -15.09 25.49
C ALA A 132 12.18 -13.61 25.11
N ASP A 133 11.63 -13.28 23.93
CA ASP A 133 11.61 -11.91 23.41
C ASP A 133 10.44 -11.06 23.95
N ILE A 134 9.50 -11.65 24.70
CA ILE A 134 8.23 -11.01 25.06
C ILE A 134 8.45 -9.72 25.87
N GLU A 135 9.32 -9.76 26.88
CA GLU A 135 9.55 -8.59 27.75
C GLU A 135 10.25 -7.46 26.99
N HIS A 136 11.28 -7.82 26.22
CA HIS A 136 11.96 -6.86 25.35
C HIS A 136 11.00 -6.25 24.31
N ALA A 137 10.11 -7.05 23.73
CA ALA A 137 9.10 -6.57 22.80
C ALA A 137 8.11 -5.59 23.46
N ILE A 138 7.71 -5.82 24.71
CA ILE A 138 6.86 -4.88 25.49
C ILE A 138 7.60 -3.56 25.70
N GLU A 139 8.87 -3.60 26.11
CA GLU A 139 9.67 -2.40 26.33
C GLU A 139 9.91 -1.61 25.04
N ALA A 140 10.22 -2.31 23.94
CA ALA A 140 10.49 -1.71 22.64
C ALA A 140 9.28 -0.95 22.05
N VAL A 141 8.05 -1.35 22.39
CA VAL A 141 6.83 -0.63 21.98
C VAL A 141 6.42 0.50 22.94
N GLY A 142 7.20 0.76 24.00
CA GLY A 142 6.95 1.84 24.96
C GLY A 142 6.39 1.40 26.31
N GLY A 143 6.30 0.09 26.58
CA GLY A 143 5.82 -0.45 27.84
C GLY A 143 4.33 -0.81 27.85
N LEU A 144 3.82 -1.18 29.02
CA LEU A 144 2.42 -1.58 29.22
C LEU A 144 1.50 -0.35 29.36
N PRO A 145 0.21 -0.48 28.99
CA PRO A 145 -0.42 -1.66 28.38
C PRO A 145 -0.04 -1.85 26.90
N VAL A 146 -0.19 -3.07 26.38
CA VAL A 146 0.11 -3.42 24.98
C VAL A 146 -1.06 -4.11 24.29
N VAL A 147 -1.11 -4.00 22.97
CA VAL A 147 -2.05 -4.72 22.11
C VAL A 147 -1.34 -5.93 21.49
N VAL A 148 -1.82 -7.14 21.79
CA VAL A 148 -1.36 -8.38 21.16
C VAL A 148 -2.28 -8.71 19.98
N LYS A 149 -1.71 -8.80 18.77
CA LYS A 149 -2.44 -9.12 17.54
C LYS A 149 -1.95 -10.42 16.92
N VAL A 150 -2.88 -11.22 16.40
CA VAL A 150 -2.60 -12.33 15.50
C VAL A 150 -2.62 -11.82 14.07
N THR A 151 -1.55 -12.11 13.33
CA THR A 151 -1.40 -11.74 11.91
C THR A 151 -2.52 -12.33 11.04
N GLU A 152 -2.84 -13.61 11.25
CA GLU A 152 -3.91 -14.34 10.56
C GLU A 152 -5.26 -14.23 11.28
N GLY A 153 -6.23 -13.60 10.62
CA GLY A 153 -7.60 -13.44 11.13
C GLY A 153 -8.27 -12.14 10.68
N THR A 154 -9.59 -12.10 10.77
CA THR A 154 -10.44 -10.98 10.28
C THR A 154 -11.39 -10.53 11.38
N GLN A 155 -11.92 -9.30 11.27
CA GLN A 155 -13.01 -8.80 12.14
C GLN A 155 -12.68 -8.76 13.66
N GLY A 156 -11.42 -8.51 14.03
CA GLY A 156 -11.04 -8.31 15.44
C GLY A 156 -10.96 -9.58 16.29
N GLN A 157 -11.14 -10.76 15.70
CA GLN A 157 -10.77 -12.03 16.34
C GLN A 157 -9.24 -12.12 16.37
N GLY A 158 -8.66 -12.16 17.56
CA GLY A 158 -7.20 -12.22 17.73
C GLY A 158 -6.53 -10.87 18.04
N VAL A 159 -7.27 -9.89 18.58
CA VAL A 159 -6.71 -8.62 19.10
C VAL A 159 -7.02 -8.52 20.59
N PHE A 160 -6.00 -8.37 21.42
CA PHE A 160 -6.12 -8.42 22.88
C PHE A 160 -5.35 -7.27 23.54
N LEU A 161 -6.01 -6.50 24.39
CA LEU A 161 -5.35 -5.52 25.26
C LEU A 161 -4.86 -6.21 26.54
N ARG A 162 -3.61 -5.97 26.93
CA ARG A 162 -2.98 -6.56 28.12
C ARG A 162 -2.32 -5.49 28.96
N HIS A 163 -2.54 -5.57 30.27
CA HIS A 163 -2.07 -4.56 31.23
C HIS A 163 -0.89 -5.02 32.08
N THR A 164 -0.54 -6.32 32.05
CA THR A 164 0.54 -6.89 32.86
C THR A 164 1.46 -7.78 32.04
N TYR A 165 2.74 -7.86 32.42
CA TYR A 165 3.72 -8.75 31.79
C TYR A 165 3.26 -10.21 31.85
N HIS A 166 2.70 -10.64 32.99
CA HIS A 166 2.23 -12.00 33.19
C HIS A 166 1.08 -12.37 32.23
N GLU A 167 0.08 -11.50 32.09
CA GLU A 167 -1.02 -11.72 31.14
C GLU A 167 -0.53 -11.76 29.69
N THR A 168 0.34 -10.82 29.30
CA THR A 168 0.90 -10.78 27.95
C THR A 168 1.70 -12.05 27.67
N ARG A 169 2.57 -12.46 28.60
CA ARG A 169 3.40 -13.66 28.47
C ARG A 169 2.55 -14.91 28.30
N ASN A 170 1.57 -15.15 29.18
CA ASN A 170 0.72 -16.33 29.12
C ASN A 170 -0.06 -16.39 27.80
N LEU A 171 -0.61 -15.26 27.35
CA LEU A 171 -1.35 -15.18 26.10
C LEU A 171 -0.45 -15.46 24.89
N VAL A 172 0.70 -14.78 24.80
CA VAL A 172 1.64 -14.93 23.69
C VAL A 172 2.18 -16.35 23.64
N GLN A 173 2.57 -16.92 24.78
CA GLN A 173 2.98 -18.33 24.89
C GLN A 173 1.89 -19.27 24.35
N GLY A 174 0.65 -19.13 24.81
CA GLY A 174 -0.46 -19.96 24.33
C GLY A 174 -0.70 -19.83 22.82
N LEU A 175 -0.60 -18.62 22.27
CA LEU A 175 -0.76 -18.36 20.84
C LEU A 175 0.40 -18.91 20.00
N LEU A 176 1.65 -18.86 20.48
CA LEU A 176 2.81 -19.41 19.77
C LEU A 176 2.71 -20.94 19.60
N HIS A 177 2.13 -21.65 20.56
CA HIS A 177 1.86 -23.10 20.43
C HIS A 177 0.92 -23.43 19.26
N THR A 178 0.09 -22.48 18.83
CA THR A 178 -0.77 -22.63 17.66
C THR A 178 -0.08 -22.28 16.34
N LYS A 179 1.24 -22.05 16.36
CA LYS A 179 2.09 -21.65 15.22
C LYS A 179 1.64 -20.35 14.53
N LYS A 180 0.91 -19.51 15.25
CA LYS A 180 0.44 -18.22 14.75
C LYS A 180 1.54 -17.18 14.87
N ALA A 181 1.62 -16.30 13.88
CA ALA A 181 2.50 -15.14 13.91
C ALA A 181 1.87 -14.02 14.77
N ILE A 182 2.63 -13.52 15.75
CA ILE A 182 2.15 -12.60 16.79
C ILE A 182 2.84 -11.25 16.67
N LEU A 183 2.06 -10.18 16.80
CA LEU A 183 2.53 -8.81 16.91
C LEU A 183 2.20 -8.28 18.30
N ILE A 184 3.19 -7.73 18.99
CA ILE A 184 2.99 -6.88 20.17
C ILE A 184 3.07 -5.44 19.68
N GLN A 185 2.05 -4.65 19.97
CA GLN A 185 1.92 -3.29 19.46
C GLN A 185 1.65 -2.32 20.60
N GLU A 186 2.17 -1.12 20.47
CA GLU A 186 1.87 0.04 21.31
C GLU A 186 0.36 0.26 21.43
N TYR A 187 -0.08 0.56 22.64
CA TYR A 187 -1.45 0.92 22.91
C TYR A 187 -1.63 2.44 22.91
N ILE A 188 -2.46 2.94 21.99
CA ILE A 188 -2.77 4.36 21.84
C ILE A 188 -3.98 4.70 22.73
N ALA A 189 -3.72 5.23 23.92
CA ALA A 189 -4.73 5.40 24.96
C ALA A 189 -5.78 6.46 24.63
N GLU A 190 -5.36 7.51 23.92
CA GLU A 190 -6.20 8.60 23.44
C GLU A 190 -7.24 8.14 22.40
N SER A 191 -6.99 7.01 21.74
CA SER A 191 -7.94 6.36 20.83
C SER A 191 -8.66 5.17 21.46
N HIS A 192 -8.75 5.09 22.79
CA HIS A 192 -9.42 3.96 23.45
C HIS A 192 -10.88 3.81 22.98
N GLY A 193 -11.17 2.68 22.34
CA GLY A 193 -12.52 2.39 21.87
C GLY A 193 -12.95 3.25 20.68
N THR A 194 -12.05 3.99 20.03
CA THR A 194 -12.38 4.86 18.91
C THR A 194 -11.37 4.74 17.78
N ASP A 195 -11.85 4.81 16.55
CA ASP A 195 -10.99 4.97 15.37
C ASP A 195 -11.74 5.71 14.26
N ILE A 196 -11.00 6.30 13.33
CA ILE A 196 -11.54 6.92 12.13
C ILE A 196 -11.36 5.95 10.97
N ARG A 197 -12.44 5.63 10.29
CA ARG A 197 -12.38 4.97 8.98
C ARG A 197 -12.48 6.02 7.88
N ALA A 198 -11.41 6.20 7.13
CA ALA A 198 -11.38 6.97 5.89
C ALA A 198 -11.51 6.01 4.70
N LEU A 199 -12.39 6.32 3.76
CA LEU A 199 -12.52 5.55 2.53
C LEU A 199 -11.88 6.32 1.38
N VAL A 200 -10.80 5.75 0.86
CA VAL A 200 -10.01 6.29 -0.25
C VAL A 200 -10.50 5.69 -1.56
N VAL A 201 -10.69 6.55 -2.57
CA VAL A 201 -10.94 6.19 -3.96
C VAL A 201 -9.96 6.98 -4.83
N GLY A 202 -9.14 6.29 -5.61
CA GLY A 202 -7.98 6.88 -6.28
C GLY A 202 -7.02 7.47 -5.26
N ASP A 203 -6.87 8.79 -5.28
CA ASP A 203 -5.97 9.55 -4.40
C ASP A 203 -6.72 10.53 -3.46
N ARG A 204 -8.00 10.25 -3.20
CA ARG A 204 -8.88 11.13 -2.40
C ARG A 204 -9.67 10.37 -1.36
N VAL A 205 -9.87 10.95 -0.19
CA VAL A 205 -10.83 10.42 0.79
C VAL A 205 -12.23 10.92 0.41
N VAL A 206 -13.09 10.00 -0.04
CA VAL A 206 -14.46 10.35 -0.50
C VAL A 206 -15.49 10.33 0.62
N ALA A 207 -15.22 9.58 1.69
CA ALA A 207 -16.07 9.52 2.86
C ALA A 207 -15.26 9.10 4.08
N CYS A 208 -15.67 9.56 5.26
CA CYS A 208 -15.11 9.10 6.52
C CYS A 208 -16.20 8.93 7.58
N MET A 209 -15.90 8.14 8.61
CA MET A 209 -16.73 8.01 9.80
C MET A 209 -15.85 7.72 11.00
N ARG A 210 -16.23 8.22 12.18
CA ARG A 210 -15.66 7.74 13.44
C ARG A 210 -16.48 6.56 13.93
N ARG A 211 -15.80 5.49 14.33
CA ARG A 211 -16.42 4.32 14.97
C ARG A 211 -16.12 4.38 16.46
N ARG A 212 -17.11 4.09 17.29
CA ARG A 212 -16.96 4.01 18.75
C ARG A 212 -17.44 2.66 19.27
N ALA A 213 -16.63 2.05 20.12
CA ALA A 213 -16.97 0.86 20.87
C ALA A 213 -18.05 1.16 21.91
N ARG A 214 -18.76 0.13 22.38
CA ARG A 214 -19.71 0.25 23.49
C ARG A 214 -19.09 -0.20 24.81
N GLY A 215 -19.37 0.53 25.89
CA GLY A 215 -18.95 0.16 27.24
C GLY A 215 -17.44 0.28 27.44
N ARG A 216 -16.81 -0.79 27.91
CA ARG A 216 -15.35 -0.86 28.20
C ARG A 216 -14.55 -1.58 27.11
N GLU A 217 -15.17 -1.83 25.96
CA GLU A 217 -14.49 -2.46 24.83
C GLU A 217 -13.52 -1.46 24.18
N PHE A 218 -12.27 -1.86 23.96
CA PHE A 218 -11.26 -1.00 23.33
C PHE A 218 -11.29 -1.08 21.80
N ARG A 219 -11.95 -2.12 21.25
CA ARG A 219 -12.09 -2.33 19.80
C ARG A 219 -13.37 -1.66 19.28
N SER A 220 -13.22 -0.71 18.37
CA SER A 220 -14.30 0.10 17.79
C SER A 220 -15.03 -0.54 16.60
N ASN A 221 -14.67 -1.78 16.20
CA ASN A 221 -15.22 -2.42 14.99
C ASN A 221 -16.76 -2.41 14.98
N PHE A 222 -17.35 -1.86 13.91
CA PHE A 222 -18.81 -1.75 13.74
C PHE A 222 -19.58 -3.08 13.90
N HIS A 223 -18.99 -4.20 13.50
CA HIS A 223 -19.59 -5.53 13.65
C HIS A 223 -19.71 -6.00 15.12
N LEU A 224 -19.11 -5.29 16.08
CA LEU A 224 -19.18 -5.56 17.52
C LEU A 224 -20.17 -4.63 18.25
N ASN A 225 -21.27 -4.25 17.58
CA ASN A 225 -22.29 -3.31 18.10
C ASN A 225 -21.78 -1.88 18.33
N GLY A 226 -20.66 -1.48 17.72
CA GLY A 226 -20.16 -0.11 17.80
C GLY A 226 -21.13 0.91 17.16
N THR A 227 -21.06 2.17 17.58
CA THR A 227 -21.78 3.27 16.93
C THR A 227 -20.90 3.92 15.86
N VAL A 228 -21.53 4.46 14.83
CA VAL A 228 -20.87 5.25 13.79
C VAL A 228 -21.36 6.69 13.86
N GLU A 229 -20.45 7.63 13.70
CA GLU A 229 -20.76 9.06 13.67
C GLU A 229 -20.03 9.75 12.52
N PRO A 230 -20.62 10.80 11.93
CA PRO A 230 -19.92 11.63 10.96
C PRO A 230 -18.73 12.33 11.62
N VAL A 231 -17.65 12.53 10.87
CA VAL A 231 -16.46 13.27 11.31
C VAL A 231 -16.01 14.17 10.18
N ASN A 232 -15.52 15.36 10.51
CA ASN A 232 -14.77 16.17 9.54
C ASN A 232 -13.30 15.75 9.62
N LEU A 233 -12.75 15.27 8.51
CA LEU A 233 -11.40 14.72 8.50
C LEU A 233 -10.38 15.86 8.42
N ASP A 234 -9.40 15.85 9.33
CA ASP A 234 -8.27 16.77 9.26
C ASP A 234 -7.41 16.48 8.01
N PRO A 235 -6.91 17.51 7.30
CA PRO A 235 -6.05 17.32 6.12
C PRO A 235 -4.86 16.38 6.35
N ALA A 236 -4.27 16.36 7.54
CA ALA A 236 -3.19 15.44 7.87
C ALA A 236 -3.63 13.97 7.84
N PHE A 237 -4.86 13.68 8.29
CA PHE A 237 -5.43 12.34 8.24
C PHE A 237 -5.78 11.93 6.80
N GLU A 238 -6.28 12.87 6.00
CA GLU A 238 -6.55 12.64 4.58
C GLU A 238 -5.26 12.28 3.82
N GLU A 239 -4.19 13.07 4.00
CA GLU A 239 -2.91 12.82 3.36
C GLU A 239 -2.34 11.44 3.71
N VAL A 240 -2.34 11.10 5.02
CA VAL A 240 -1.86 9.80 5.51
C VAL A 240 -2.70 8.65 4.97
N ALA A 241 -4.02 8.82 4.88
CA ALA A 241 -4.91 7.80 4.32
C ALA A 241 -4.63 7.53 2.84
N CYS A 242 -4.56 8.59 2.03
CA CYS A 242 -4.29 8.47 0.59
C CYS A 242 -2.91 7.84 0.35
N ARG A 243 -1.88 8.29 1.07
CA ARG A 243 -0.53 7.70 0.98
C ARG A 243 -0.51 6.23 1.38
N ALA A 244 -1.23 5.84 2.42
CA ALA A 244 -1.31 4.45 2.86
C ALA A 244 -1.95 3.55 1.79
N ALA A 245 -3.05 3.99 1.18
CA ALA A 245 -3.69 3.26 0.08
C ALA A 245 -2.75 3.15 -1.14
N ARG A 246 -2.09 4.25 -1.51
CA ARG A 246 -1.17 4.34 -2.64
C ARG A 246 0.05 3.41 -2.47
N VAL A 247 0.71 3.43 -1.31
CA VAL A 247 1.88 2.58 -1.02
C VAL A 247 1.53 1.09 -1.07
N LEU A 248 0.30 0.72 -0.70
CA LEU A 248 -0.18 -0.65 -0.78
C LEU A 248 -0.80 -1.00 -2.14
N GLY A 249 -0.74 -0.12 -3.15
CA GLY A 249 -1.27 -0.38 -4.49
C GLY A 249 -2.79 -0.62 -4.51
N LEU A 250 -3.53 0.08 -3.65
CA LEU A 250 -4.99 0.01 -3.56
C LEU A 250 -5.61 1.29 -4.10
N ARG A 251 -6.44 1.19 -5.14
CA ARG A 251 -7.20 2.34 -5.67
C ARG A 251 -8.52 2.52 -4.92
N VAL A 252 -9.03 1.50 -4.26
CA VAL A 252 -10.21 1.61 -3.38
C VAL A 252 -9.91 0.95 -2.04
N ALA A 253 -9.77 1.75 -0.99
CA ALA A 253 -9.34 1.25 0.33
C ALA A 253 -10.15 1.86 1.47
N GLY A 254 -10.40 1.06 2.52
CA GLY A 254 -10.81 1.60 3.83
C GLY A 254 -9.60 1.65 4.75
N VAL A 255 -9.12 2.84 5.06
CA VAL A 255 -8.01 3.08 5.98
C VAL A 255 -8.56 3.35 7.37
N ASP A 256 -8.13 2.53 8.33
CA ASP A 256 -8.45 2.70 9.75
C ASP A 256 -7.32 3.48 10.41
N LEU A 257 -7.65 4.60 11.03
CA LEU A 257 -6.73 5.57 11.62
C LEU A 257 -7.01 5.71 13.11
N LEU A 258 -5.95 5.73 13.90
CA LEU A 258 -6.00 6.15 15.30
C LEU A 258 -5.60 7.62 15.40
N GLU A 259 -6.29 8.35 16.25
CA GLU A 259 -5.93 9.69 16.67
C GLU A 259 -4.88 9.56 17.78
N SER A 260 -3.66 10.05 17.56
CA SER A 260 -2.62 10.14 18.59
C SER A 260 -2.29 11.58 18.97
N VAL A 261 -1.57 11.78 20.07
CA VAL A 261 -1.04 13.10 20.45
C VAL A 261 -0.10 13.70 19.40
N ASP A 262 0.56 12.84 18.61
CA ASP A 262 1.52 13.22 17.56
C ASP A 262 0.88 13.25 16.16
N GLY A 263 -0.43 12.96 16.04
CA GLY A 263 -1.19 13.00 14.80
C GLY A 263 -1.79 11.64 14.37
N PRO A 264 -2.11 11.46 13.08
CA PRO A 264 -2.73 10.23 12.59
C PRO A 264 -1.78 9.04 12.59
N LEU A 265 -2.24 7.88 13.08
CA LEU A 265 -1.53 6.60 12.96
C LEU A 265 -2.37 5.60 12.16
N VAL A 266 -1.79 4.98 11.13
CA VAL A 266 -2.47 3.95 10.33
C VAL A 266 -2.51 2.63 11.12
N LEU A 267 -3.72 2.16 11.39
CA LEU A 267 -3.98 0.92 12.11
C LEU A 267 -4.08 -0.29 11.18
N GLU A 268 -4.85 -0.14 10.10
CA GLU A 268 -5.13 -1.18 9.11
C GLU A 268 -5.59 -0.54 7.80
N VAL A 269 -5.26 -1.17 6.66
CA VAL A 269 -5.79 -0.78 5.35
C VAL A 269 -6.56 -1.96 4.76
N ASN A 270 -7.82 -1.73 4.42
CA ASN A 270 -8.74 -2.75 3.94
C ASN A 270 -8.97 -2.63 2.44
N SER A 271 -8.60 -3.66 1.68
CA SER A 271 -8.76 -3.74 0.21
C SER A 271 -10.18 -4.09 -0.27
N SER A 272 -11.13 -4.35 0.63
CA SER A 272 -12.54 -4.60 0.27
C SER A 272 -13.47 -4.06 1.36
N PRO A 273 -13.48 -2.73 1.57
CA PRO A 273 -14.20 -2.09 2.66
C PRO A 273 -15.72 -2.25 2.49
N GLY A 274 -16.45 -2.47 3.59
CA GLY A 274 -17.91 -2.46 3.55
C GLY A 274 -18.45 -1.03 3.36
N LEU A 275 -19.45 -0.87 2.49
CA LEU A 275 -19.99 0.45 2.12
C LEU A 275 -21.19 0.88 2.99
N GLU A 276 -21.92 -0.06 3.58
CA GLU A 276 -23.21 0.24 4.24
C GLU A 276 -23.07 1.18 5.44
N GLY A 277 -22.13 0.89 6.34
CA GLY A 277 -21.94 1.69 7.55
C GLY A 277 -21.48 3.11 7.23
N ILE A 278 -20.57 3.25 6.26
CA ILE A 278 -19.98 4.55 5.91
C ILE A 278 -20.93 5.41 5.06
N GLU A 279 -21.69 4.83 4.12
CA GLU A 279 -22.73 5.58 3.39
C GLU A 279 -23.81 6.09 4.35
N LYS A 280 -24.24 5.27 5.33
CA LYS A 280 -25.24 5.69 6.34
C LYS A 280 -24.72 6.79 7.26
N ALA A 281 -23.45 6.72 7.66
CA ALA A 281 -22.86 7.69 8.59
C ALA A 281 -22.51 9.03 7.91
N SER A 282 -21.99 8.98 6.68
CA SER A 282 -21.54 10.16 5.95
C SER A 282 -22.62 10.79 5.06
N GLY A 283 -23.64 10.03 4.66
CA GLY A 283 -24.64 10.46 3.66
C GLY A 283 -24.09 10.51 2.22
N ILE A 284 -22.84 10.12 1.99
CA ILE A 284 -22.19 10.16 0.67
C ILE A 284 -22.52 8.90 -0.13
N ASN A 285 -22.77 9.07 -1.43
CA ASN A 285 -22.92 7.97 -2.40
C ASN A 285 -21.54 7.39 -2.77
N VAL A 286 -20.94 6.68 -1.83
CA VAL A 286 -19.62 6.06 -1.98
C VAL A 286 -19.55 5.10 -3.17
N ALA A 287 -20.59 4.28 -3.38
CA ALA A 287 -20.60 3.37 -4.52
C ALA A 287 -20.56 4.12 -5.86
N GLY A 288 -21.19 5.29 -5.92
CA GLY A 288 -21.15 6.19 -7.08
C GLY A 288 -19.73 6.70 -7.34
N GLU A 289 -19.06 7.22 -6.31
CA GLU A 289 -17.67 7.71 -6.41
C GLU A 289 -16.70 6.62 -6.92
N ILE A 290 -16.86 5.37 -6.44
CA ILE A 290 -16.06 4.24 -6.93
C ILE A 290 -16.31 4.00 -8.42
N VAL A 291 -17.57 4.02 -8.87
CA VAL A 291 -17.89 3.78 -10.28
C VAL A 291 -17.41 4.94 -11.16
N ASP A 292 -17.57 6.19 -10.72
CA ASP A 292 -17.05 7.36 -11.45
C ASP A 292 -15.53 7.27 -11.61
N PHE A 293 -14.82 6.87 -10.55
CA PHE A 293 -13.40 6.60 -10.63
C PHE A 293 -13.06 5.51 -11.66
N VAL A 294 -13.78 4.37 -11.65
CA VAL A 294 -13.56 3.28 -12.61
C VAL A 294 -13.77 3.75 -14.06
N ILE A 295 -14.81 4.53 -14.33
CA ILE A 295 -15.08 5.07 -15.68
C ILE A 295 -13.90 5.92 -16.17
N ASN A 296 -13.37 6.76 -15.30
CA ASN A 296 -12.29 7.68 -15.65
C ASN A 296 -10.92 7.00 -15.72
N ASP A 297 -10.69 5.96 -14.93
CA ASP A 297 -9.36 5.34 -14.79
C ASP A 297 -9.18 4.10 -15.68
N ALA A 298 -10.24 3.32 -15.93
CA ALA A 298 -10.15 2.06 -16.67
C ALA A 298 -9.83 2.23 -18.17
N VAL A 299 -9.85 3.45 -18.69
CA VAL A 299 -9.39 3.76 -20.06
C VAL A 299 -7.86 3.78 -20.18
N PHE A 300 -7.14 3.81 -19.06
CA PHE A 300 -5.68 3.81 -19.03
C PHE A 300 -5.14 2.43 -18.62
N THR A 301 -4.01 2.05 -19.22
CA THR A 301 -3.23 0.87 -18.79
C THR A 301 -1.96 1.36 -18.10
N GLU A 302 -1.80 1.03 -16.82
CA GLU A 302 -0.54 1.27 -16.11
C GLU A 302 0.57 0.39 -16.68
N VAL A 303 1.77 0.96 -16.81
CA VAL A 303 2.96 0.24 -17.27
C VAL A 303 3.98 0.23 -16.14
N GLU A 304 4.31 -0.97 -15.65
CA GLU A 304 5.45 -1.15 -14.75
C GLU A 304 6.75 -1.15 -15.57
N LEU A 305 7.43 0.00 -15.61
CA LEU A 305 8.63 0.20 -16.44
C LEU A 305 9.71 -0.86 -16.21
N ASP A 306 9.97 -1.28 -14.97
CA ASP A 306 10.94 -2.35 -14.68
C ASP A 306 10.54 -3.69 -15.32
N LYS A 307 9.25 -4.04 -15.33
CA LYS A 307 8.78 -5.26 -16.01
C LYS A 307 8.98 -5.16 -17.52
N LEU A 308 8.72 -3.99 -18.10
CA LEU A 308 8.91 -3.75 -19.52
C LEU A 308 10.40 -3.83 -19.89
N LEU A 309 11.28 -3.18 -19.14
CA LEU A 309 12.72 -3.21 -19.39
C LEU A 309 13.28 -4.63 -19.30
N ARG A 310 12.78 -5.48 -18.39
CA ARG A 310 13.18 -6.89 -18.31
C ARG A 310 12.82 -7.73 -19.54
N THR A 311 11.89 -7.27 -20.39
CA THR A 311 11.60 -7.95 -21.67
C THR A 311 12.66 -7.68 -22.73
N VAL A 312 13.49 -6.65 -22.55
CA VAL A 312 14.58 -6.28 -23.44
C VAL A 312 15.89 -6.80 -22.84
N PRO A 313 16.58 -7.77 -23.48
CA PRO A 313 17.83 -8.31 -22.96
C PRO A 313 18.87 -7.21 -22.73
N GLY A 314 19.45 -7.17 -21.53
CA GLY A 314 20.50 -6.23 -21.17
C GLY A 314 20.02 -4.88 -20.63
N GLU A 315 18.73 -4.56 -20.70
CA GLU A 315 18.17 -3.31 -20.16
C GLU A 315 17.68 -3.48 -18.71
N GLY A 316 17.67 -2.39 -17.95
CA GLY A 316 17.08 -2.40 -16.61
C GLY A 316 17.19 -1.08 -15.85
N VAL A 317 16.77 -1.12 -14.59
CA VAL A 317 16.81 0.01 -13.66
C VAL A 317 17.74 -0.31 -12.50
N LEU A 318 18.62 0.62 -12.15
CA LEU A 318 19.48 0.54 -10.96
C LEU A 318 19.29 1.78 -10.11
N SER A 319 19.47 1.62 -8.80
CA SER A 319 19.41 2.74 -7.85
C SER A 319 20.66 2.83 -6.99
N ILE A 320 21.11 4.04 -6.68
CA ILE A 320 22.11 4.32 -5.64
C ILE A 320 21.39 4.91 -4.43
N GLN A 321 21.48 4.23 -3.28
CA GLN A 321 21.00 4.77 -2.00
C GLN A 321 22.13 5.49 -1.30
N LEU A 322 22.03 6.82 -1.15
CA LEU A 322 23.14 7.65 -0.66
C LEU A 322 23.51 7.34 0.80
N LEU A 323 22.59 6.79 1.59
CA LEU A 323 22.86 6.35 2.96
C LEU A 323 23.95 5.26 3.05
N HIS A 324 24.15 4.47 1.99
CA HIS A 324 25.21 3.47 1.91
C HIS A 324 26.53 4.02 1.34
N HIS A 325 26.54 5.30 0.92
CA HIS A 325 27.64 5.95 0.21
C HIS A 325 27.88 7.37 0.76
N PRO A 326 28.29 7.51 2.04
CA PRO A 326 28.43 8.82 2.68
C PRO A 326 29.48 9.72 2.02
N ASN A 327 30.44 9.15 1.28
CA ASN A 327 31.44 9.88 0.50
C ASN A 327 30.85 10.70 -0.67
N LEU A 328 29.61 10.42 -1.08
CA LEU A 328 28.94 11.13 -2.18
C LEU A 328 28.08 12.29 -1.68
N ILE A 329 27.87 12.41 -0.37
CA ILE A 329 26.99 13.42 0.21
C ILE A 329 27.64 14.80 0.11
N GLY A 330 26.86 15.80 -0.30
CA GLY A 330 27.34 17.18 -0.52
C GLY A 330 27.86 17.44 -1.94
N HIS A 331 28.19 16.38 -2.69
CA HIS A 331 28.58 16.49 -4.10
C HIS A 331 27.36 16.64 -5.01
N SER A 332 27.57 17.27 -6.15
CA SER A 332 26.55 17.36 -7.21
C SER A 332 26.57 16.12 -8.12
N ILE A 333 25.51 15.94 -8.90
CA ILE A 333 25.38 14.79 -9.81
C ILE A 333 26.49 14.83 -10.88
N ASP A 334 26.78 15.99 -11.47
CA ASP A 334 27.89 16.11 -12.42
C ASP A 334 29.26 15.79 -11.80
N GLU A 335 29.52 16.21 -10.56
CA GLU A 335 30.78 15.88 -9.85
C GLU A 335 30.98 14.37 -9.71
N ILE A 336 29.95 13.64 -9.28
CA ILE A 336 30.06 12.18 -9.09
C ILE A 336 30.17 11.44 -10.43
N PHE A 337 29.60 11.98 -11.51
CA PHE A 337 29.61 11.36 -12.84
C PHE A 337 30.72 11.88 -13.77
N ALA A 338 31.51 12.89 -13.35
CA ALA A 338 32.54 13.54 -14.17
C ALA A 338 33.51 12.57 -14.87
N ASN A 339 33.87 11.47 -14.20
CA ASN A 339 34.82 10.46 -14.72
C ASN A 339 34.14 9.18 -15.25
N SER A 340 32.81 9.16 -15.38
CA SER A 340 32.05 7.94 -15.66
C SER A 340 31.07 8.03 -16.84
N GLY A 341 31.17 9.08 -17.67
CA GLY A 341 30.31 9.31 -18.83
C GLY A 341 29.12 10.19 -18.49
N GLN A 342 28.19 10.40 -19.43
CA GLN A 342 27.00 11.21 -19.14
C GLN A 342 26.11 10.50 -18.09
N PRO A 343 25.68 11.22 -17.04
CA PRO A 343 24.78 10.66 -16.03
C PRO A 343 23.45 10.27 -16.65
N SER A 344 23.12 8.97 -16.62
CA SER A 344 21.78 8.47 -16.96
C SER A 344 20.87 8.50 -15.72
N VAL A 345 20.87 9.63 -14.99
CA VAL A 345 20.01 9.82 -13.81
C VAL A 345 18.65 10.30 -14.29
N TYR A 346 17.67 9.41 -14.20
CA TYR A 346 16.30 9.71 -14.57
C TYR A 346 15.56 10.47 -13.48
N ALA A 347 15.83 10.11 -12.22
CA ALA A 347 15.19 10.75 -11.11
C ALA A 347 16.00 10.70 -9.83
N LEU A 348 15.71 11.65 -8.95
CA LEU A 348 16.21 11.72 -7.58
C LEU A 348 15.01 11.71 -6.64
N SER A 349 14.93 10.70 -5.78
CA SER A 349 13.95 10.61 -4.71
C SER A 349 14.54 11.18 -3.43
N ARG A 350 13.88 12.19 -2.84
CA ARG A 350 14.27 12.86 -1.59
C ARG A 350 13.09 12.93 -0.65
N GLY A 351 13.09 12.09 0.38
CA GLY A 351 11.94 11.95 1.29
C GLY A 351 10.67 11.62 0.51
N GLU A 352 9.72 12.56 0.47
CA GLU A 352 8.42 12.41 -0.19
C GLU A 352 8.36 13.09 -1.57
N ARG A 353 9.48 13.67 -2.01
CA ARG A 353 9.57 14.39 -3.29
C ARG A 353 10.33 13.56 -4.31
N MET A 354 9.79 13.53 -5.52
CA MET A 354 10.44 12.94 -6.68
C MET A 354 10.85 14.06 -7.64
N MET A 355 12.14 14.16 -7.94
CA MET A 355 12.68 15.09 -8.93
C MET A 355 12.94 14.32 -10.22
N TRP A 356 12.10 14.52 -11.22
CA TRP A 356 12.30 13.96 -12.56
C TRP A 356 13.33 14.79 -13.33
N ASN A 357 14.25 14.12 -14.01
CA ASN A 357 15.35 14.74 -14.76
C ASN A 357 16.04 15.87 -13.96
N PRO A 358 16.60 15.56 -12.77
CA PRO A 358 17.16 16.58 -11.90
C PRO A 358 18.30 17.33 -12.60
N GLU A 359 18.43 18.62 -12.32
CA GLU A 359 19.60 19.39 -12.76
C GLU A 359 20.88 18.74 -12.23
N LEU A 360 21.93 18.67 -13.05
CA LEU A 360 23.15 17.97 -12.68
C LEU A 360 23.90 18.66 -11.52
N SER A 361 23.66 19.95 -11.30
CA SER A 361 24.17 20.75 -10.19
C SER A 361 23.52 20.44 -8.83
N VAL A 362 22.48 19.60 -8.78
CA VAL A 362 21.78 19.28 -7.53
C VAL A 362 22.72 18.57 -6.57
N GLN A 363 22.90 19.15 -5.38
CA GLN A 363 23.66 18.54 -4.30
C GLN A 363 22.91 17.36 -3.67
N LEU A 364 23.63 16.27 -3.51
CA LEU A 364 23.16 15.00 -2.97
C LEU A 364 23.11 15.05 -1.44
N ARG A 365 22.03 14.49 -0.88
CA ARG A 365 21.76 14.41 0.56
C ARG A 365 21.79 12.97 1.04
N TYR A 366 21.93 12.81 2.35
CA TYR A 366 22.03 11.51 3.02
C TYR A 366 20.87 10.55 2.67
N ASP A 367 19.64 11.06 2.58
CA ASP A 367 18.44 10.26 2.31
C ASP A 367 18.02 10.24 0.83
N ASP A 368 18.86 10.74 -0.07
CA ASP A 368 18.58 10.69 -1.50
C ASP A 368 18.70 9.26 -2.05
N VAL A 369 17.89 8.97 -3.06
CA VAL A 369 18.02 7.78 -3.91
C VAL A 369 18.05 8.23 -5.37
N LEU A 370 19.18 7.97 -6.03
CA LEU A 370 19.31 8.19 -7.48
C LEU A 370 18.75 6.98 -8.21
N ILE A 371 17.91 7.22 -9.23
CA ILE A 371 17.31 6.21 -10.09
C ILE A 371 17.85 6.39 -11.50
N CYS A 372 18.44 5.33 -12.04
CA CYS A 372 19.06 5.31 -13.35
C CYS A 372 18.52 4.13 -14.16
N TYR A 373 18.33 4.29 -15.47
CA TYR A 373 17.94 3.21 -16.37
C TYR A 373 18.83 3.18 -17.62
N GLY A 374 18.89 2.02 -18.27
CA GLY A 374 19.61 1.79 -19.51
C GLY A 374 20.26 0.41 -19.55
N GLU A 375 21.23 0.24 -20.45
CA GLU A 375 22.01 -0.98 -20.57
C GLU A 375 22.75 -1.30 -19.26
N LEU A 376 22.45 -2.45 -18.66
CA LEU A 376 22.89 -2.83 -17.33
C LEU A 376 24.40 -2.92 -17.18
N ASP A 377 25.13 -3.38 -18.20
CA ASP A 377 26.59 -3.51 -18.13
C ASP A 377 27.27 -2.14 -18.11
N SER A 378 26.85 -1.25 -19.01
CA SER A 378 27.29 0.14 -19.05
C SER A 378 26.91 0.87 -17.76
N LEU A 379 25.65 0.71 -17.32
CA LEU A 379 25.12 1.34 -16.12
C LEU A 379 25.88 0.90 -14.87
N ARG A 380 26.15 -0.41 -14.69
CA ARG A 380 26.96 -0.92 -13.59
C ARG A 380 28.38 -0.38 -13.62
N ALA A 381 29.01 -0.29 -14.80
CA ALA A 381 30.36 0.24 -14.93
C ALA A 381 30.43 1.72 -14.54
N THR A 382 29.47 2.52 -15.00
CA THR A 382 29.37 3.96 -14.68
C THR A 382 29.06 4.18 -13.21
N LEU A 383 28.04 3.53 -12.65
CA LEU A 383 27.67 3.69 -11.24
C LEU A 383 28.79 3.20 -10.30
N ARG A 384 29.49 2.11 -10.64
CA ARG A 384 30.61 1.62 -9.84
C ARG A 384 31.76 2.63 -9.82
N LYS A 385 32.07 3.29 -10.94
CA LYS A 385 33.07 4.36 -10.97
C LYS A 385 32.64 5.54 -10.11
N ALA A 386 31.40 6.00 -10.24
CA ALA A 386 30.86 7.11 -9.46
C ALA A 386 30.92 6.85 -7.94
N VAL A 387 30.53 5.64 -7.50
CA VAL A 387 30.55 5.26 -6.07
C VAL A 387 31.97 5.11 -5.51
N LEU A 388 32.91 4.58 -6.31
CA LEU A 388 34.30 4.33 -5.88
C LEU A 388 35.17 5.59 -5.89
N MET A 389 34.71 6.71 -6.43
CA MET A 389 35.43 7.97 -6.31
C MET A 389 35.32 8.48 -4.87
N SER A 390 36.47 8.52 -4.18
CA SER A 390 36.69 9.52 -3.13
C SER A 390 37.01 10.84 -3.84
N PRO A 391 36.16 11.86 -3.78
CA PRO A 391 36.58 13.20 -4.16
C PRO A 391 37.74 13.60 -3.23
N PRO A 392 38.79 14.27 -3.75
CA PRO A 392 39.89 14.71 -2.91
C PRO A 392 39.34 15.61 -1.81
N ILE A 393 39.68 15.30 -0.56
CA ILE A 393 39.42 16.18 0.57
C ILE A 393 40.12 17.50 0.23
N VAL A 394 39.34 18.53 -0.09
CA VAL A 394 39.85 19.90 -0.09
C VAL A 394 40.06 20.26 1.37
N THR A 395 41.23 19.93 1.90
CA THR A 395 41.68 20.48 3.16
C THR A 395 41.98 21.95 2.89
N ASP A 396 41.05 22.84 3.24
CA ASP A 396 41.37 24.25 3.45
C ASP A 396 42.44 24.32 4.54
N SER A 397 43.70 24.33 4.09
CA SER A 397 44.83 24.71 4.91
C SER A 397 44.77 26.23 4.95
N PRO A 398 44.70 26.88 6.12
CA PRO A 398 44.78 28.32 6.17
C PRO A 398 46.18 28.71 5.66
N SER A 399 46.21 29.29 4.47
CA SER A 399 47.39 29.95 3.94
C SER A 399 47.80 31.01 4.94
N GLY A 400 48.99 30.83 5.52
CA GLY A 400 49.62 31.85 6.33
C GLY A 400 49.77 33.12 5.50
N GLU A 401 49.13 34.18 5.94
CA GLU A 401 49.57 35.54 5.66
C GLU A 401 50.32 36.03 6.90
N GLU A 402 51.65 35.95 6.82
CA GLU A 402 52.49 37.00 7.38
C GLU A 402 52.14 38.30 6.68
N THR A 403 51.75 39.34 7.41
CA THR A 403 52.23 40.70 7.12
C THR A 403 52.24 41.57 8.39
N ASN A 404 53.45 42.05 8.65
CA ASN A 404 53.92 43.01 9.65
C ASN A 404 53.11 44.31 9.77
N ALA A 405 52.90 44.76 11.02
CA ALA A 405 53.28 46.08 11.54
C ALA A 405 53.19 46.12 13.07
#